data_AF-A0A673GE32-F1
#
_entry.id   AF-A0A673GE32-F1
#
_cell.length_a   1.000
_cell.length_b   1.000
_cell.length_c   1.000
_cell.angle_alpha   90.00
_cell.angle_beta   90.00
_cell.angle_gamma   90.00
#
_symmetry.space_group_name_H-M   'P 1'
#
loop_
_entity.id
_entity.type
_entity.pdbx_description
1 polymer ?
#
loop_
_entity_poly.entity_id
_entity_poly.type
_entity_poly.pdbx_seq_one_letter_code
_entity_poly.pdbx_strand_id
1 'polypeptide(L)' 'MALGSIAVTKDEGSFRGDPSWFFKKAQENRRDFSDDQLKEGKSVIGLQMGSNKGATQSGMTSYGRPRQIMNP' A
#
# COMPACT_ATOMS: atom_id res chain seq x y z
N MET A 1 11.74 -6.27 12.41
CA MET A 1 12.36 -5.30 11.47
C MET A 1 13.58 -5.96 10.83
N ALA A 2 13.71 -5.95 9.49
CA ALA A 2 14.82 -6.61 8.78
C ALA A 2 15.93 -5.59 8.46
N LEU A 3 16.89 -5.44 9.37
CA LEU A 3 17.92 -4.38 9.33
C LEU A 3 18.86 -4.50 8.11
N GLY A 4 19.28 -5.71 7.74
CA GLY A 4 20.17 -5.94 6.59
C GLY A 4 19.56 -5.51 5.25
N SER A 5 18.29 -5.83 5.02
CA SER A 5 17.55 -5.36 3.85
C SER A 5 17.45 -3.84 3.79
N ILE A 6 17.28 -3.16 4.92
CA ILE A 6 17.26 -1.70 4.98
C ILE A 6 18.64 -1.13 4.62
N ALA A 7 19.71 -1.71 5.17
CA ALA A 7 21.09 -1.27 4.87
C ALA A 7 21.45 -1.43 3.38
N VAL A 8 21.06 -2.55 2.74
CA VAL A 8 21.24 -2.75 1.29
C VAL A 8 20.40 -1.79 0.43
N THR A 9 19.33 -1.22 1.00
CA THR A 9 18.44 -0.31 0.27
C THR A 9 18.92 1.14 0.30
N LYS A 10 19.63 1.56 1.34
CA LYS A 10 19.95 2.98 1.59
C LYS A 10 21.05 3.59 0.72
N ASP A 11 21.77 2.79 -0.08
CA ASP A 11 22.86 3.21 -0.99
C ASP A 11 23.83 4.25 -0.40
N GLU A 12 24.03 4.21 0.91
CA GLU A 12 24.81 5.20 1.68
C GLU A 12 26.28 4.77 1.84
N GLY A 13 26.72 3.76 1.09
CA GLY A 13 28.08 3.19 1.16
C GLY A 13 28.45 2.54 2.50
N SER A 14 27.53 2.51 3.48
CA SER A 14 27.80 2.04 4.85
C SER A 14 27.66 0.52 5.01
N PHE A 15 26.97 -0.15 4.08
CA PHE A 15 26.81 -1.60 4.11
C PHE A 15 28.09 -2.30 3.62
N ARG A 16 28.62 -3.23 4.41
CA ARG A 16 29.79 -4.07 4.08
C ARG A 16 29.39 -5.54 4.16
N GLY A 17 29.36 -6.22 3.01
CA GLY A 17 28.95 -7.62 2.89
C GLY A 17 28.44 -7.91 1.48
N ASP A 18 28.08 -9.16 1.20
CA ASP A 18 27.46 -9.53 -0.07
C ASP A 18 25.99 -9.03 -0.10
N PRO A 19 25.64 -8.09 -1.01
CA PRO A 19 24.27 -7.60 -1.13
C PRO A 19 23.26 -8.67 -1.56
N SER A 20 23.71 -9.80 -2.13
CA SER A 20 22.84 -10.90 -2.58
C SER A 20 22.08 -11.59 -1.44
N TRP A 21 22.59 -11.48 -0.20
CA TRP A 21 21.99 -12.08 0.98
C TRP A 21 20.74 -11.37 1.48
N PHE A 22 20.48 -10.14 1.01
CA PHE A 22 19.35 -9.34 1.46
C PHE A 22 18.56 -8.76 0.30
N PHE A 23 17.24 -8.89 0.36
CA PHE A 23 16.35 -8.21 -0.59
C PHE A 23 16.34 -6.71 -0.35
N LYS A 24 16.28 -5.92 -1.43
CA LYS A 24 16.03 -4.46 -1.36
C LYS A 24 14.58 -4.20 -0.94
N LYS A 25 14.40 -3.27 0.00
CA LYS A 25 13.08 -2.80 0.43
C LYS A 25 12.55 -1.77 -0.58
N ALA A 26 11.25 -1.76 -0.81
CA ALA A 26 10.60 -0.67 -1.54
C ALA A 26 10.85 0.66 -0.81
N GLN A 27 11.21 1.71 -1.55
CA GLN A 27 11.35 3.07 -1.05
C GLN A 27 10.17 3.92 -1.47
N GLU A 28 9.85 4.93 -0.66
CA GLU A 28 8.86 5.93 -1.00
C GLU A 28 9.32 6.67 -2.27
N ASN A 29 8.48 6.69 -3.30
CA ASN A 29 8.71 7.52 -4.47
C ASN A 29 7.96 8.85 -4.29
N ARG A 30 8.61 9.82 -3.63
CA ARG A 30 8.08 11.17 -3.52
C ARG A 30 8.15 11.84 -4.89
N ARG A 31 6.99 12.25 -5.39
CA ARG A 31 6.86 13.02 -6.62
C ARG A 31 6.49 14.43 -6.26
N ASP A 32 7.29 15.38 -6.71
CA ASP A 32 6.97 16.79 -6.59
C ASP A 32 6.11 17.20 -7.80
N PHE A 33 4.99 17.84 -7.53
CA PHE A 33 4.08 18.38 -8.55
C PHE A 33 4.12 19.91 -8.48
N SER A 34 3.93 20.59 -9.60
CA SER A 34 3.82 22.05 -9.59
C SER A 34 2.54 22.49 -8.87
N ASP A 35 2.54 23.70 -8.32
CA ASP A 35 1.37 24.28 -7.67
C ASP A 35 0.14 24.32 -8.60
N ASP A 36 0.37 24.59 -9.88
CA ASP A 36 -0.66 24.56 -10.92
C ASP A 36 -1.24 23.15 -11.10
N GLN A 37 -0.39 22.12 -11.17
CA GLN A 37 -0.82 20.72 -11.29
C GLN A 37 -1.60 20.25 -10.05
N LEU A 38 -1.19 20.68 -8.85
CA LEU A 38 -1.92 20.42 -7.60
C LEU A 38 -3.28 21.13 -7.58
N LYS A 39 -3.37 22.33 -8.15
CA LYS A 39 -4.62 23.12 -8.24
C LYS A 39 -5.62 22.48 -9.21
N GLU A 40 -5.17 22.03 -10.37
CA GLU A 40 -6.01 21.28 -11.34
C GLU A 40 -6.51 19.95 -10.76
N GLY A 41 -5.72 19.31 -9.88
CA GLY A 41 -6.15 18.11 -9.16
C GLY A 41 -7.30 18.32 -8.17
N LYS A 42 -7.55 19.56 -7.71
CA LYS A 42 -8.60 19.86 -6.72
C LYS A 42 -10.01 19.82 -7.32
N SER A 43 -10.16 20.07 -8.62
CA SER A 43 -11.44 19.93 -9.35
C SER A 43 -11.74 18.48 -9.75
N VAL A 44 -10.74 17.60 -9.72
CA VAL A 44 -10.92 16.16 -9.93
C VAL A 44 -11.39 15.54 -8.62
N ILE A 45 -12.69 15.64 -8.33
CA ILE A 45 -13.31 14.84 -7.28
C ILE A 45 -13.25 13.38 -7.75
N GLY A 46 -12.34 12.60 -7.14
CA GLY A 46 -12.30 11.16 -7.28
C GLY A 46 -13.57 10.55 -6.70
N LEU A 47 -14.67 10.64 -7.44
CA LEU A 47 -15.89 9.89 -7.20
C LEU A 47 -15.45 8.45 -6.94
N GLN A 48 -15.67 7.99 -5.70
CA GLN A 48 -15.38 6.66 -5.16
C GLN A 48 -14.14 6.46 -4.24
N MET A 49 -13.47 7.51 -3.76
CA MET A 49 -12.67 7.41 -2.50
C MET A 49 -13.45 7.93 -1.29
N GLY A 50 -14.75 7.65 -1.28
CA GLY A 50 -15.65 7.96 -0.17
C GLY A 50 -15.27 7.12 1.06
N SER A 51 -14.51 7.71 1.97
CA SER A 51 -14.39 7.37 3.40
C SER A 51 -14.66 5.91 3.80
N ASN A 52 -13.61 5.20 4.20
CA ASN A 52 -13.70 3.86 4.80
C ASN A 52 -14.36 3.87 6.20
N LYS A 53 -14.76 5.03 6.76
CA LYS A 53 -15.34 5.14 8.11
C LYS A 53 -16.65 4.35 8.29
N GLY A 54 -17.31 3.94 7.21
CA GLY A 54 -18.46 3.03 7.24
C GLY A 54 -18.22 1.67 6.57
N ALA A 55 -17.07 1.47 5.93
CA ALA A 55 -16.68 0.19 5.32
C ALA A 55 -16.15 -0.74 6.42
N THR A 56 -17.03 -1.10 7.35
CA THR A 56 -16.73 -2.15 8.33
C THR A 56 -16.94 -3.51 7.67
N GLN A 57 -16.07 -4.47 7.96
CA GLN A 57 -16.23 -5.88 7.58
C GLN A 57 -17.50 -6.52 8.17
N SER A 58 -18.27 -5.78 8.97
CA SER A 58 -19.53 -6.22 9.56
C SER A 58 -20.62 -6.31 8.48
N GLY A 59 -20.55 -7.37 7.67
CA GLY A 59 -21.41 -7.60 6.51
C GLY A 59 -20.69 -8.22 5.31
N MET A 60 -19.35 -8.19 5.27
CA MET A 60 -18.60 -8.97 4.29
C MET A 60 -18.59 -10.44 4.73
N THR A 61 -19.32 -11.28 4.02
CA THR A 61 -19.27 -12.73 4.19
C THR A 61 -17.83 -13.19 4.06
N SER A 62 -17.26 -13.79 5.12
CA SER A 62 -15.95 -14.42 5.03
C SER A 62 -15.98 -15.47 3.92
N TYR A 63 -14.92 -15.53 3.11
CA TYR A 63 -14.70 -16.68 2.25
C TYR A 63 -14.74 -17.94 3.13
N GLY A 64 -15.75 -18.81 2.91
CA GLY A 64 -15.92 -20.06 3.67
C GLY A 64 -17.27 -20.27 4.37
N ARG A 65 -18.24 -19.35 4.33
CA ARG A 65 -19.60 -19.68 4.81
C ARG A 65 -20.32 -20.61 3.82
N PRO A 66 -20.72 -21.84 4.21
CA PRO A 66 -21.45 -22.73 3.32
C PRO A 66 -22.83 -22.15 2.99
N ARG A 67 -23.27 -22.34 1.74
CA ARG A 67 -24.59 -21.91 1.26
C ARG A 67 -25.68 -22.63 2.05
N GLN A 68 -26.63 -21.90 2.64
CA GLN A 68 -27.84 -22.51 3.18
C GLN A 68 -28.72 -22.96 2.01
N ILE A 69 -28.57 -24.22 1.59
CA ILE A 69 -29.54 -24.87 0.72
C ILE A 69 -30.67 -25.33 1.64
N MET A 70 -31.78 -24.60 1.67
CA MET A 70 -33.06 -25.15 2.14
C MET A 70 -33.54 -26.11 1.06
N ASN A 71 -33.52 -27.42 1.36
CA ASN A 71 -34.38 -28.34 0.62
C ASN A 71 -35.83 -28.12 1.09
N PRO A 72 -36.82 -28.31 0.18
CA PRO A 72 -38.24 -28.07 0.47
C PRO A 72 -38.77 -28.95 1.61
#